data_AF-A0A0F0LIE7-F1
#
_entry.id   AF-A0A0F0LIE7-F1
#
_cell.length_a   1.000
_cell.length_b   1.000
_cell.length_c   1.000
_cell.angle_alpha   90.00
_cell.angle_beta   90.00
_cell.angle_gamma   90.00
#
_symmetry.space_group_name_H-M   'P 1'
#
loop_
_entity.id
_entity.type
_entity.pdbx_description
1 polymer ?
#
loop_
_entity_poly.entity_id
_entity_poly.type
_entity_poly.pdbx_seq_one_letter_code
_entity_poly.pdbx_strand_id
1 'polypeptide(L)'
;MIEAILAAAAATPTPTPTVDPNLVTPGPVGFVIVAVVVVFAVLLIWDMQRRIRRVRYREEVRAELDAEEAAQGGAADGEGDAGAPKP
;
A
#
# COMPACT_ATOMS: atom_id res chain seq x y z
N MET A 1 25.09 55.18 -26.42
CA MET A 1 23.80 54.58 -26.04
C MET A 1 23.69 53.14 -26.54
N ILE A 2 23.83 52.87 -27.85
CA ILE A 2 23.73 51.51 -28.41
C ILE A 2 24.85 50.57 -27.91
N GLU A 3 26.10 51.04 -27.88
CA GLU A 3 27.27 50.31 -27.32
C GLU A 3 27.06 49.86 -25.87
N ALA A 4 26.43 50.71 -25.04
CA ALA A 4 26.17 50.40 -23.63
C ALA A 4 25.07 49.34 -23.45
N ILE A 5 24.08 49.32 -24.34
CA ILE A 5 23.02 48.30 -24.36
C ILE A 5 23.59 46.95 -24.81
N LEU A 6 24.49 46.94 -25.81
CA LEU A 6 25.18 45.74 -26.27
C LEU A 6 26.12 45.16 -25.21
N ALA A 7 26.87 46.00 -24.49
CA ALA A 7 27.72 45.58 -23.39
C ALA A 7 26.91 45.00 -22.20
N ALA A 8 25.75 45.58 -21.89
CA ALA A 8 24.86 45.07 -20.84
C ALA A 8 24.21 43.73 -21.22
N ALA A 9 23.89 43.50 -22.50
CA ALA A 9 23.35 42.23 -22.97
C ALA A 9 24.39 41.09 -22.97
N ALA A 10 25.68 41.40 -23.15
CA ALA A 10 26.77 40.42 -23.08
C ALA A 10 27.17 40.08 -21.62
N ALA A 11 26.91 40.96 -20.66
CA ALA A 11 27.26 40.80 -19.26
C ALA A 11 26.18 40.05 -18.46
N THR A 12 25.82 38.83 -18.88
CA THR A 12 25.07 37.94 -17.98
C THR A 12 26.08 37.23 -17.08
N PRO A 13 26.14 37.51 -15.76
CA PRO A 13 27.05 36.78 -14.88
C PRO A 13 26.65 35.31 -14.92
N THR A 14 27.58 34.45 -15.34
CA THR A 14 27.39 33.00 -15.22
C THR A 14 27.32 32.69 -13.72
N PRO A 15 26.23 32.08 -13.22
CA PRO A 15 26.17 31.70 -11.82
C PRO A 15 27.31 30.74 -11.54
N THR A 16 28.26 31.17 -10.71
CA THR A 16 29.33 30.29 -10.24
C THR A 16 28.71 29.39 -9.17
N PRO A 17 28.70 28.05 -9.36
CA PRO A 17 28.16 27.17 -8.35
C PRO A 17 28.95 27.34 -7.04
N THR A 18 28.29 27.82 -5.99
CA THR A 18 28.85 27.94 -4.64
C THR A 18 28.78 26.61 -3.87
N VAL A 19 28.08 25.62 -4.41
CA VAL A 19 27.90 24.27 -3.86
C VAL A 19 28.24 23.26 -4.95
N ASP A 20 29.00 22.21 -4.60
CA ASP A 20 29.35 21.13 -5.51
C ASP A 20 28.07 20.45 -6.06
N PRO A 21 27.88 20.36 -7.39
CA PRO A 21 26.71 19.71 -7.99
C PRO A 21 26.52 18.24 -7.56
N ASN A 22 27.61 17.52 -7.24
CA ASN A 22 27.53 16.14 -6.75
C ASN A 22 26.98 16.04 -5.32
N LEU A 23 26.83 17.18 -4.64
CA LEU A 23 26.27 17.27 -3.29
C LEU A 23 24.74 17.30 -3.32
N VAL A 24 24.13 17.71 -4.44
CA VAL A 24 22.66 17.88 -4.56
C VAL A 24 21.95 16.83 -5.41
N THR A 25 22.69 16.04 -6.18
CA THR A 25 22.17 14.82 -6.79
C THR A 25 22.75 13.63 -6.04
N PRO A 26 21.92 12.76 -5.43
CA PRO A 26 22.38 11.47 -4.96
C PRO A 26 22.94 10.79 -6.21
N GLY A 27 24.27 10.67 -6.30
CA GLY A 27 24.93 10.05 -7.46
C GLY A 27 24.49 8.60 -7.65
N PRO A 28 25.19 7.81 -8.48
CA PRO A 28 24.82 6.42 -8.75
C PRO A 28 24.55 5.59 -7.48
N VAL A 29 25.31 5.83 -6.40
CA VAL A 29 25.10 5.20 -5.09
C VAL A 29 23.74 5.55 -4.49
N GLY A 30 23.34 6.82 -4.49
CA GLY A 30 22.05 7.24 -3.96
C GLY A 30 20.87 6.70 -4.77
N PHE A 31 21.01 6.61 -6.10
CA PHE A 31 20.02 5.97 -6.95
C PHE A 31 19.84 4.48 -6.61
N VAL A 32 20.94 3.74 -6.39
CA VAL A 32 20.89 2.34 -5.97
C VAL A 32 20.20 2.17 -4.62
N ILE A 33 20.47 3.06 -3.65
CA ILE A 33 19.79 3.04 -2.35
C ILE A 33 18.28 3.19 -2.52
N VAL A 34 17.84 4.20 -3.30
CA VAL A 34 16.41 4.41 -3.55
C VAL A 34 15.78 3.23 -4.30
N ALA A 35 16.47 2.67 -5.29
CA ALA A 35 16.01 1.49 -6.02
C ALA A 35 15.78 0.30 -5.06
N VAL A 36 16.69 0.07 -4.12
CA VAL A 36 16.55 -0.96 -3.09
C VAL A 36 15.34 -0.70 -2.18
N VAL A 37 15.13 0.54 -1.73
CA VAL A 37 13.95 0.91 -0.93
C VAL A 37 12.65 0.64 -1.68
N VAL A 38 12.59 0.98 -2.97
CA VAL A 38 11.43 0.68 -3.83
C VAL A 38 11.20 -0.82 -3.94
N VAL A 39 12.26 -1.62 -4.15
CA VAL A 39 12.14 -3.09 -4.18
C VAL A 39 11.57 -3.61 -2.86
N PHE A 40 12.06 -3.14 -1.71
CA PHE A 40 11.49 -3.51 -0.41
C PHE A 40 10.02 -3.11 -0.26
N ALA A 41 9.65 -1.90 -0.69
CA ALA A 41 8.26 -1.46 -0.66
C ALA A 41 7.35 -2.35 -1.52
N VAL A 42 7.79 -2.72 -2.72
CA VAL A 42 7.05 -3.64 -3.61
C VAL A 42 6.92 -5.03 -2.98
N LEU A 43 8.01 -5.58 -2.43
CA LEU A 43 7.99 -6.88 -1.76
C LEU A 43 7.05 -6.86 -0.54
N LEU A 44 7.04 -5.77 0.22
CA LEU A 44 6.14 -5.59 1.36
C LEU A 44 4.67 -5.54 0.93
N ILE A 45 4.36 -4.77 -0.13
CA ILE A 45 3.00 -4.72 -0.69
C ILE A 45 2.58 -6.12 -1.16
N TRP A 46 3.46 -6.83 -1.87
CA TRP A 46 3.17 -8.18 -2.35
C TRP A 46 2.97 -9.19 -1.21
N ASP A 47 3.81 -9.13 -0.17
CA ASP A 47 3.63 -9.93 1.03
C ASP A 47 2.30 -9.63 1.72
N MET A 48 1.95 -8.35 1.88
CA MET A 48 0.70 -7.94 2.49
C MET A 48 -0.51 -8.43 1.67
N GLN A 49 -0.48 -8.31 0.35
CA GLN A 49 -1.51 -8.84 -0.54
C GLN A 49 -1.65 -10.36 -0.40
N ARG A 50 -0.51 -11.08 -0.37
CA ARG A 50 -0.49 -12.54 -0.19
C ARG A 50 -0.99 -12.95 1.19
N ARG A 51 -0.70 -12.17 2.23
CA ARG A 51 -1.17 -12.38 3.60
C ARG A 51 -2.68 -12.18 3.69
N ILE A 52 -3.21 -11.07 3.17
CA ILE A 52 -4.65 -10.77 3.16
C ILE A 52 -5.42 -11.89 2.48
N ARG A 53 -4.98 -12.30 1.28
CA ARG A 53 -5.61 -13.42 0.56
C ARG A 53 -5.61 -14.69 1.42
N ARG A 54 -4.46 -15.05 2.01
CA ARG A 54 -4.35 -16.26 2.84
C ARG A 54 -5.22 -16.24 4.10
N VAL A 55 -5.43 -15.08 4.72
CA VAL A 55 -6.25 -14.96 5.94
C VAL A 55 -7.74 -15.00 5.59
N ARG A 56 -8.18 -14.26 4.58
CA ARG A 56 -9.59 -14.16 4.19
C ARG A 56 -10.24 -15.49 3.82
N TYR A 57 -9.53 -16.37 3.08
CA TYR A 57 -10.07 -17.69 2.74
C TYR A 57 -10.44 -18.53 3.97
N ARG A 58 -9.80 -18.33 5.12
CA ARG A 58 -10.08 -19.13 6.32
C ARG A 58 -11.28 -18.63 7.10
N GLU A 59 -11.59 -17.34 7.00
CA GLU A 59 -12.73 -16.72 7.68
C GLU A 59 -14.02 -16.98 6.91
N GLU A 60 -13.98 -16.86 5.58
CA GLU A 60 -15.15 -17.13 4.73
C GLU A 60 -15.59 -18.59 4.82
N VAL A 61 -14.66 -19.54 4.83
CA VAL A 61 -14.98 -20.97 5.01
C VAL A 61 -15.52 -21.28 6.40
N ARG A 62 -15.00 -20.65 7.46
CA ARG A 62 -15.54 -20.84 8.81
C ARG A 62 -16.93 -20.23 8.96
N ALA A 63 -17.17 -19.06 8.38
CA ALA A 63 -18.47 -18.41 8.44
C ALA A 63 -19.56 -19.24 7.72
N GLU A 64 -19.23 -19.87 6.60
CA GLU A 64 -20.15 -20.79 5.90
C GLU A 64 -20.44 -22.03 6.76
N LEU A 65 -19.41 -22.66 7.35
CA LEU A 65 -19.59 -23.82 8.23
C LEU A 65 -20.41 -23.47 9.49
N ASP A 66 -20.13 -22.34 10.15
CA ASP A 66 -20.90 -21.88 11.30
C ASP A 66 -22.37 -21.60 10.93
N ALA A 67 -22.63 -21.10 9.71
CA ALA A 67 -23.99 -20.86 9.21
C ALA A 67 -24.73 -22.16 8.88
N GLU A 68 -24.05 -23.14 8.29
CA GLU A 68 -24.61 -24.48 8.06
C GLU A 68 -24.91 -25.20 9.38
N GLU A 69 -24.00 -25.13 10.35
CA GLU A 69 -24.22 -25.69 11.70
C GLU A 69 -25.36 -24.98 12.43
N ALA A 70 -25.47 -23.66 12.33
CA ALA A 70 -26.60 -22.91 12.90
C ALA A 70 -27.94 -23.26 12.22
N ALA A 71 -27.94 -23.47 10.90
CA ALA A 71 -29.12 -23.91 10.17
C ALA A 71 -29.54 -25.34 10.55
N GLN A 72 -28.58 -26.23 10.81
CA GLN A 72 -28.85 -27.60 11.26
C GLN A 72 -29.24 -27.67 12.75
N GLY A 73 -28.63 -26.86 13.61
CA GLY A 73 -28.94 -26.78 15.04
C GLY A 73 -30.28 -26.12 15.33
N GLY A 74 -30.62 -25.03 14.63
CA GLY A 74 -31.91 -24.35 14.78
C GLY A 74 -33.12 -25.21 14.36
N ALA A 75 -32.91 -26.18 13.45
CA ALA A 75 -33.92 -27.16 13.09
C ALA A 75 -34.12 -28.25 14.16
N ALA A 76 -33.12 -28.51 15.01
CA ALA A 76 -33.22 -29.46 16.12
C ALA A 76 -33.86 -28.85 17.38
N ASP A 77 -33.69 -27.54 17.60
CA ASP A 77 -34.20 -26.85 18.79
C ASP A 77 -35.69 -26.42 18.67
N GLY A 78 -36.25 -26.37 17.45
CA GLY A 78 -37.64 -25.94 17.20
C GLY A 78 -38.71 -27.02 17.39
N GLU A 79 -38.33 -28.30 17.49
CA GLU A 79 -39.26 -29.44 17.56
C GLU A 79 -39.56 -29.89 19.01
N GLY A 80 -39.00 -29.21 20.02
CA GLY A 80 -39.10 -29.59 21.44
C GLY A 80 -40.24 -28.95 22.26
N ASP A 81 -40.93 -27.93 21.74
CA ASP A 81 -41.87 -27.11 22.53
C ASP A 81 -43.34 -27.16 22.04
N ALA A 82 -43.61 -27.69 20.86
CA ALA A 82 -44.97 -27.74 20.30
C ALA A 82 -45.68 -29.08 20.59
N GLY A 83 -45.85 -29.44 21.87
CA GLY A 83 -46.35 -30.78 22.20
C GLY A 83 -46.90 -30.98 23.60
N ALA A 84 -47.84 -30.14 24.07
CA ALA A 84 -48.69 -30.53 25.20
C ALA A 84 -50.09 -29.85 25.16
N PRO A 85 -51.12 -30.50 24.59
CA PRO A 85 -52.49 -30.17 24.95
C PRO A 85 -52.76 -30.79 26.33
N LYS A 86 -53.02 -29.94 27.34
CA LYS A 86 -53.43 -30.40 28.67
C LYS A 86 -54.98 -30.46 28.72
N PRO A 87 -55.57 -31.57 29.20
CA PRO A 87 -57.02 -31.80 29.21
C PRO A 87 -57.77 -30.83 30.14
#